data_AF-A0A6P0LSR2-F1
#
_entry.id   AF-A0A6P0LSR2-F1
#
_cell.length_a   1.000
_cell.length_b   1.000
_cell.length_c   1.000
_cell.angle_alpha   90.00
_cell.angle_beta   90.00
_cell.angle_gamma   90.00
#
_symmetry.space_group_name_H-M   'P 1'
#
loop_
_entity.id
_entity.type
_entity.pdbx_description
1 polymer ?
#
loop_
_entity_poly.entity_id
_entity_poly.type
_entity_poly.pdbx_seq_one_letter_code
_entity_poly.pdbx_strand_id
1 'polypeptide(L)'
;EALDCARGISNEDFQARALVALAPHLPDVLPEALDCARGISNEDSRARALEALAPHLPDVLLHQALDCARGISDEYFRAYSLRALAPHLPDVLPEALDYAIEISKEYSRAYALRALAPHLPDVLLPQALDCARGIFYEDSRADALVALAPHLPDVLPEALDCARGISNENFQARALEALAPHLPDVLLPKALDCARGIGSEYRRAKVLQNLIKTLTPSSVDFPLWQQILDCLASLKRADFLKNLPQLAPLIIKFGGIEALRETVAAIEDVSRWWR
;
A
#
# COMPACT_ATOMS: atom_id res chain seq x y z
N GLU A 1 -24.49 -35.09 16.37
CA GLU A 1 -23.63 -35.23 17.57
C GLU A 1 -22.74 -34.00 17.79
N ALA A 2 -21.68 -33.74 17.01
CA ALA A 2 -20.81 -32.57 17.25
C ALA A 2 -21.55 -31.22 17.22
N LEU A 3 -22.48 -31.04 16.26
CA LEU A 3 -23.33 -29.85 16.17
C LEU A 3 -24.28 -29.71 17.37
N ASP A 4 -24.89 -30.81 17.82
CA ASP A 4 -25.79 -30.81 18.97
C ASP A 4 -25.03 -30.52 20.27
N CYS A 5 -23.80 -31.05 20.40
CA CYS A 5 -22.90 -30.72 21.49
C CYS A 5 -22.54 -29.24 21.49
N ALA A 6 -22.22 -28.66 20.32
CA ALA A 6 -21.92 -27.24 20.19
C ALA A 6 -23.13 -26.38 20.60
N ARG A 7 -24.33 -26.68 20.09
CA ARG A 7 -25.58 -26.00 20.46
C ARG A 7 -25.93 -26.15 21.95
N GLY A 8 -25.52 -27.24 22.60
CA GLY A 8 -25.75 -27.49 24.02
C GLY A 8 -24.84 -26.71 24.97
N ILE A 9 -23.84 -25.97 24.48
CA ILE A 9 -22.92 -25.20 25.33
C ILE A 9 -23.68 -24.01 25.95
N SER A 10 -23.70 -23.92 27.29
CA SER A 10 -24.45 -22.88 28.01
C SER A 10 -23.81 -21.50 27.97
N ASN A 11 -22.49 -21.43 27.73
CA ASN A 11 -21.78 -20.17 27.59
C ASN A 11 -21.81 -19.74 26.13
N GLU A 12 -22.44 -18.61 25.84
CA GLU A 12 -22.65 -18.10 24.47
C GLU A 12 -21.34 -17.89 23.70
N ASP A 13 -20.24 -17.48 24.36
CA ASP A 13 -18.92 -17.31 23.72
C ASP A 13 -18.33 -18.67 23.31
N PHE A 14 -18.38 -19.65 24.21
CA PHE A 14 -17.91 -21.01 23.90
C PHE A 14 -18.81 -21.71 22.88
N GLN A 15 -20.11 -21.47 22.93
CA GLN A 15 -21.08 -21.95 21.95
C GLN A 15 -20.76 -21.38 20.56
N ALA A 16 -20.61 -20.06 20.46
CA ALA A 16 -20.28 -19.38 19.21
C ALA A 16 -18.95 -19.88 18.64
N ARG A 17 -17.92 -20.01 19.48
CA ARG A 17 -16.61 -20.54 19.06
C ARG A 17 -16.68 -21.99 18.60
N ALA A 18 -17.50 -22.83 19.24
CA ALA A 18 -17.70 -24.21 18.80
C ALA A 18 -18.43 -24.29 17.46
N LEU A 19 -19.48 -23.47 17.26
CA LEU A 19 -20.21 -23.41 16.00
C LEU A 19 -19.34 -22.87 14.85
N VAL A 20 -18.56 -21.82 15.10
CA VAL A 20 -17.58 -21.28 14.16
C VAL A 20 -16.54 -22.34 13.77
N ALA A 21 -16.05 -23.14 14.73
CA ALA A 21 -15.11 -24.22 14.44
C ALA A 21 -15.71 -25.36 13.62
N LEU A 22 -17.02 -25.58 13.72
CA LEU A 22 -17.73 -26.61 12.96
C LEU A 22 -18.19 -26.14 11.57
N ALA A 23 -18.41 -24.83 11.38
CA ALA A 23 -18.97 -24.26 10.17
C ALA A 23 -18.21 -24.61 8.87
N PRO A 24 -16.86 -24.66 8.84
CA PRO A 24 -16.10 -25.11 7.67
C PRO A 24 -16.45 -26.54 7.19
N HIS A 25 -17.00 -27.37 8.07
CA HIS A 25 -17.33 -28.77 7.78
C HIS A 25 -18.82 -29.00 7.51
N LEU A 26 -19.65 -27.97 7.73
CA LEU A 26 -21.11 -28.07 7.70
C LEU A 26 -21.68 -26.78 7.06
N PRO A 27 -21.78 -26.71 5.72
CA PRO A 27 -22.24 -25.50 5.03
C PRO A 27 -23.61 -24.99 5.52
N ASP A 28 -24.51 -25.91 5.88
CA ASP A 28 -25.85 -25.59 6.36
C ASP A 28 -25.88 -24.81 7.69
N VAL A 29 -24.77 -24.82 8.45
CA VAL A 29 -24.68 -24.07 9.73
C VAL A 29 -23.96 -22.73 9.59
N LEU A 30 -23.49 -22.34 8.40
CA LEU A 30 -22.82 -21.05 8.19
C LEU A 30 -23.67 -19.84 8.58
N PRO A 31 -24.99 -19.77 8.26
CA PRO A 31 -25.83 -18.65 8.71
C PRO A 31 -25.91 -18.58 10.24
N GLU A 32 -26.11 -19.72 10.90
CA GLU A 32 -26.17 -19.82 12.36
C GLU A 32 -24.83 -19.46 13.01
N ALA A 33 -23.72 -19.96 12.46
CA ALA A 33 -22.38 -19.65 12.95
C ALA A 33 -22.05 -18.15 12.79
N LEU A 34 -22.52 -17.50 11.73
CA LEU A 34 -22.36 -16.06 11.52
C LEU A 34 -23.20 -15.23 12.49
N ASP A 35 -24.43 -15.65 12.77
CA ASP A 35 -25.26 -15.02 13.80
C ASP A 35 -24.66 -15.19 15.20
N CYS A 36 -24.12 -16.37 15.51
CA CYS A 36 -23.38 -16.60 16.74
C CYS A 36 -22.12 -15.74 16.82
N ALA A 37 -21.35 -15.62 15.72
CA ALA A 37 -20.20 -14.73 15.67
C ALA A 37 -20.59 -13.29 16.01
N ARG A 38 -21.70 -12.78 15.43
CA ARG A 38 -22.24 -11.45 15.77
C ARG A 38 -22.57 -11.29 17.26
N GLY A 39 -23.05 -12.35 17.90
CA GLY A 39 -23.38 -12.36 19.33
C GLY A 39 -22.17 -12.37 20.28
N ILE A 40 -20.95 -12.65 19.80
CA ILE A 40 -19.75 -12.72 20.66
C ILE A 40 -19.48 -11.36 21.30
N SER A 41 -19.52 -11.28 22.64
CA SER A 41 -19.29 -10.03 23.39
C SER A 41 -17.86 -9.49 23.30
N ASN A 42 -16.87 -10.37 23.21
CA ASN A 42 -15.47 -9.97 23.09
C ASN A 42 -15.13 -9.63 21.63
N GLU A 43 -14.85 -8.37 21.34
CA GLU A 43 -14.67 -7.89 19.97
C GLU A 43 -13.47 -8.51 19.21
N ASP A 44 -12.37 -8.83 19.90
CA ASP A 44 -11.27 -9.63 19.31
C ASP A 44 -11.77 -11.02 18.89
N SER A 45 -12.51 -11.68 19.77
CA SER A 45 -13.06 -13.01 19.51
C SER A 45 -14.11 -12.98 18.40
N ARG A 46 -14.92 -11.91 18.31
CA ARG A 46 -15.83 -11.67 17.18
C ARG A 46 -15.08 -11.50 15.86
N ALA A 47 -14.01 -10.70 15.86
CA ALA A 47 -13.18 -10.48 14.67
C ALA A 47 -12.47 -11.77 14.22
N ARG A 48 -11.98 -12.58 15.16
CA ARG A 48 -11.39 -13.91 14.88
C ARG A 48 -12.42 -14.91 14.38
N ALA A 49 -13.66 -14.83 14.88
CA ALA A 49 -14.74 -15.67 14.37
C ALA A 49 -15.06 -15.33 12.90
N LEU A 50 -15.13 -14.04 12.56
CA LEU A 50 -15.28 -13.62 11.16
C LEU A 50 -14.11 -14.06 10.29
N GLU A 51 -12.88 -14.00 10.78
CA GLU A 51 -11.70 -14.52 10.07
C GLU A 51 -11.78 -16.02 9.80
N ALA A 52 -12.25 -16.81 10.77
CA ALA A 52 -12.42 -18.25 10.60
C ALA A 52 -13.55 -18.59 9.61
N LEU A 53 -14.60 -17.78 9.56
CA LEU A 53 -15.74 -18.00 8.67
C LEU A 53 -15.46 -17.54 7.23
N ALA A 54 -14.69 -16.47 7.03
CA ALA A 54 -14.53 -15.78 5.74
C ALA A 54 -14.27 -16.70 4.53
N PRO A 55 -13.37 -17.71 4.60
CA PRO A 55 -13.09 -18.57 3.45
C PRO A 55 -14.23 -19.50 3.05
N HIS A 56 -15.26 -19.64 3.90
CA HIS A 56 -16.34 -20.60 3.74
C HIS A 56 -17.69 -19.93 3.46
N LEU A 57 -17.78 -18.61 3.55
CA LEU A 57 -19.04 -17.88 3.36
C LEU A 57 -19.46 -17.91 1.88
N PRO A 58 -20.68 -18.37 1.55
CA PRO A 58 -21.26 -18.17 0.22
C PRO A 58 -21.63 -16.70 0.03
N ASP A 59 -21.72 -16.26 -1.23
CA ASP A 59 -21.97 -14.87 -1.62
C ASP A 59 -23.20 -14.25 -0.91
N VAL A 60 -24.24 -15.06 -0.71
CA VAL A 60 -25.48 -14.65 -0.02
C VAL A 60 -25.29 -14.21 1.43
N LEU A 61 -24.18 -14.59 2.09
CA LEU A 61 -23.85 -14.22 3.47
C LEU A 61 -22.81 -13.09 3.57
N LEU A 62 -22.23 -12.61 2.46
CA LEU A 62 -21.16 -11.62 2.50
C LEU A 62 -21.60 -10.27 3.08
N HIS A 63 -22.79 -9.79 2.72
CA HIS A 63 -23.38 -8.59 3.33
C HIS A 63 -23.58 -8.76 4.83
N GLN A 64 -24.07 -9.91 5.26
CA GLN A 64 -24.30 -10.22 6.68
C GLN A 64 -22.98 -10.24 7.48
N ALA A 65 -21.90 -10.73 6.86
CA ALA A 65 -20.57 -10.75 7.45
C ALA A 65 -19.93 -9.36 7.51
N LEU A 66 -20.11 -8.55 6.46
CA LEU A 66 -19.72 -7.13 6.47
C LEU A 66 -20.46 -6.35 7.55
N ASP A 67 -21.76 -6.55 7.74
CA ASP A 67 -22.53 -5.91 8.80
C ASP A 67 -22.08 -6.36 10.19
N CYS A 68 -21.72 -7.64 10.33
CA CYS A 68 -21.11 -8.14 11.56
C CYS A 68 -19.76 -7.46 11.85
N ALA A 69 -18.92 -7.28 10.83
CA ALA A 69 -17.66 -6.54 10.95
C ALA A 69 -17.92 -5.08 11.34
N ARG A 70 -18.85 -4.39 10.67
CA ARG A 70 -19.23 -2.99 10.95
C ARG A 70 -19.74 -2.80 12.37
N GLY A 71 -20.46 -3.78 12.91
CA GLY A 71 -20.98 -3.78 14.28
C GLY A 71 -19.92 -3.95 15.38
N ILE A 72 -18.65 -4.12 15.05
CA ILE A 72 -17.54 -4.11 16.02
C ILE A 72 -17.21 -2.66 16.39
N SER A 73 -17.23 -2.32 17.68
CA SER A 73 -17.03 -0.94 18.15
C SER A 73 -15.56 -0.52 18.10
N ASP A 74 -14.64 -1.39 18.51
CA ASP A 74 -13.22 -1.13 18.39
C ASP A 74 -12.80 -1.18 16.91
N GLU A 75 -12.45 -0.01 16.40
CA GLU A 75 -12.16 0.17 14.99
C GLU A 75 -10.92 -0.59 14.50
N TYR A 76 -10.00 -0.97 15.39
CA TYR A 76 -8.90 -1.87 15.00
C TYR A 76 -9.45 -3.27 14.71
N PHE A 77 -10.33 -3.81 15.55
CA PHE A 77 -10.96 -5.11 15.29
C PHE A 77 -11.95 -5.07 14.12
N ARG A 78 -12.59 -3.92 13.88
CA ARG A 78 -13.37 -3.66 12.65
C ARG A 78 -12.49 -3.75 11.41
N ALA A 79 -11.36 -3.02 11.38
CA ALA A 79 -10.41 -3.06 10.28
C ALA A 79 -9.75 -4.45 10.10
N TYR A 80 -9.51 -5.16 11.21
CA TYR A 80 -9.04 -6.55 11.20
C TYR A 80 -10.04 -7.48 10.51
N SER A 81 -11.32 -7.32 10.82
CA SER A 81 -12.40 -8.11 10.21
C SER A 81 -12.53 -7.81 8.72
N LEU A 82 -12.45 -6.53 8.32
CA LEU A 82 -12.40 -6.14 6.91
C LEU A 82 -11.22 -6.79 6.19
N ARG A 83 -10.03 -6.86 6.81
CA ARG A 83 -8.89 -7.58 6.23
C ARG A 83 -9.18 -9.04 5.99
N ALA A 84 -9.80 -9.71 6.94
CA ALA A 84 -10.09 -11.13 6.82
C ALA A 84 -11.16 -11.40 5.74
N LEU A 85 -12.12 -10.50 5.60
CA LEU A 85 -13.17 -10.62 4.59
C LEU A 85 -12.70 -10.22 3.18
N ALA A 86 -11.81 -9.23 3.03
CA ALA A 86 -11.44 -8.63 1.74
C ALA A 86 -11.17 -9.61 0.58
N PRO A 87 -10.46 -10.74 0.76
CA PRO A 87 -10.23 -11.71 -0.32
C PRO A 87 -11.49 -12.41 -0.83
N HIS A 88 -12.59 -12.32 -0.10
CA HIS A 88 -13.84 -13.04 -0.30
C HIS A 88 -15.03 -12.12 -0.60
N LEU A 89 -14.80 -10.82 -0.86
CA LEU A 89 -15.85 -9.81 -1.02
C LEU A 89 -16.07 -9.26 -2.45
N PRO A 90 -15.84 -9.99 -3.55
CA PRO A 90 -15.78 -9.37 -4.90
C PRO A 90 -17.02 -8.53 -5.26
N ASP A 91 -18.21 -8.97 -4.83
CA ASP A 91 -19.47 -8.28 -5.16
C ASP A 91 -19.85 -7.15 -4.19
N VAL A 92 -19.16 -7.02 -3.05
CA VAL A 92 -19.50 -6.07 -1.97
C VAL A 92 -18.31 -5.21 -1.54
N LEU A 93 -17.32 -5.07 -2.43
CA LEU A 93 -16.18 -4.17 -2.25
C LEU A 93 -16.57 -2.69 -2.13
N PRO A 94 -17.58 -2.16 -2.84
CA PRO A 94 -18.04 -0.78 -2.62
C PRO A 94 -18.46 -0.53 -1.17
N GLU A 95 -19.28 -1.42 -0.60
CA GLU A 95 -19.74 -1.33 0.79
C GLU A 95 -18.58 -1.52 1.77
N ALA A 96 -17.67 -2.46 1.49
CA ALA A 96 -16.48 -2.67 2.31
C ALA A 96 -15.57 -1.43 2.33
N LEU A 97 -15.44 -0.72 1.20
CA LEU A 97 -14.69 0.53 1.11
C LEU A 97 -15.39 1.66 1.87
N ASP A 98 -16.72 1.78 1.75
CA ASP A 98 -17.49 2.74 2.56
C ASP A 98 -17.29 2.50 4.06
N TYR A 99 -17.27 1.23 4.49
CA TYR A 99 -17.04 0.88 5.89
C TYR A 99 -15.62 1.22 6.34
N ALA A 100 -14.63 1.06 5.46
CA ALA A 100 -13.27 1.50 5.72
C ALA A 100 -13.18 3.03 5.86
N ILE A 101 -13.89 3.79 5.00
CA ILE A 101 -13.92 5.26 5.01
C ILE A 101 -14.51 5.81 6.31
N GLU A 102 -15.54 5.16 6.85
CA GLU A 102 -16.22 5.52 8.09
C GLU A 102 -15.38 5.29 9.37
N ILE A 103 -14.25 4.59 9.29
CA ILE A 103 -13.37 4.37 10.44
C ILE A 103 -12.74 5.69 10.89
N SER A 104 -12.94 6.07 12.16
CA SER A 104 -12.49 7.34 12.71
C SER A 104 -11.00 7.34 13.07
N LYS A 105 -10.50 6.26 13.68
CA LYS A 105 -9.08 6.05 14.01
C LYS A 105 -8.31 5.86 12.72
N GLU A 106 -7.57 6.89 12.32
CA GLU A 106 -6.94 6.93 11.01
C GLU A 106 -5.93 5.81 10.76
N TYR A 107 -5.26 5.32 11.81
CA TYR A 107 -4.43 4.12 11.72
C TYR A 107 -5.25 2.89 11.30
N SER A 108 -6.41 2.68 11.93
CA SER A 108 -7.33 1.58 11.59
C SER A 108 -7.93 1.76 10.19
N ARG A 109 -8.22 3.01 9.78
CA ARG A 109 -8.66 3.32 8.41
C ARG A 109 -7.58 2.99 7.38
N ALA A 110 -6.34 3.39 7.62
CA ALA A 110 -5.21 3.04 6.76
C ALA A 110 -4.98 1.52 6.70
N TYR A 111 -5.14 0.83 7.83
CA TYR A 111 -5.07 -0.63 7.90
C TYR A 111 -6.15 -1.30 7.04
N ALA A 112 -7.39 -0.81 7.09
CA ALA A 112 -8.49 -1.29 6.28
C ALA A 112 -8.25 -1.02 4.78
N LEU A 113 -7.83 0.19 4.40
CA LEU A 113 -7.46 0.53 3.02
C LEU A 113 -6.36 -0.39 2.50
N ARG A 114 -5.32 -0.66 3.30
CA ARG A 114 -4.24 -1.59 2.93
C ARG A 114 -4.76 -2.99 2.65
N ALA A 115 -5.74 -3.44 3.43
CA ALA A 115 -6.29 -4.76 3.25
C ALA A 115 -7.21 -4.87 2.03
N LEU A 116 -7.93 -3.80 1.70
CA LEU A 116 -8.81 -3.74 0.54
C LEU A 116 -8.05 -3.51 -0.78
N ALA A 117 -6.93 -2.77 -0.75
CA ALA A 117 -6.19 -2.35 -1.94
C ALA A 117 -5.95 -3.45 -3.00
N PRO A 118 -5.55 -4.69 -2.64
CA PRO A 118 -5.32 -5.74 -3.63
C PRO A 118 -6.58 -6.26 -4.35
N HIS A 119 -7.75 -5.93 -3.81
CA HIS A 119 -9.04 -6.44 -4.26
C HIS A 119 -9.89 -5.37 -4.94
N LEU A 120 -9.58 -4.08 -4.74
CA LEU A 120 -10.38 -2.99 -5.29
C LEU A 120 -10.35 -2.98 -6.83
N PRO A 121 -11.52 -2.95 -7.50
CA PRO A 121 -11.58 -2.68 -8.94
C PRO A 121 -11.19 -1.23 -9.23
N ASP A 122 -10.71 -0.98 -10.45
CA ASP A 122 -10.17 0.33 -10.86
C ASP A 122 -11.13 1.51 -10.58
N VAL A 123 -12.44 1.27 -10.73
CA VAL A 123 -13.49 2.27 -10.49
C VAL A 123 -13.54 2.79 -9.03
N LEU A 124 -13.06 2.01 -8.05
CA LEU A 124 -13.04 2.39 -6.63
C LEU A 124 -11.72 2.99 -6.16
N LEU A 125 -10.66 2.90 -6.97
CA LEU A 125 -9.34 3.44 -6.60
C LEU A 125 -9.32 4.96 -6.37
N PRO A 126 -10.05 5.80 -7.14
CA PRO A 126 -10.12 7.24 -6.85
C PRO A 126 -10.69 7.51 -5.45
N GLN A 127 -11.75 6.79 -5.06
CA GLN A 127 -12.37 6.92 -3.74
C GLN A 127 -11.43 6.46 -2.62
N ALA A 128 -10.71 5.35 -2.82
CA ALA A 128 -9.71 4.87 -1.86
C ALA A 128 -8.52 5.84 -1.73
N LEU A 129 -8.09 6.46 -2.83
CA LEU A 129 -7.05 7.48 -2.82
C LEU A 129 -7.50 8.77 -2.13
N ASP A 130 -8.75 9.20 -2.34
CA ASP A 130 -9.33 10.35 -1.63
C ASP A 130 -9.43 10.08 -0.12
N CYS A 131 -9.78 8.86 0.26
CA CYS A 131 -9.74 8.42 1.65
C CYS A 131 -8.31 8.50 2.22
N ALA A 132 -7.32 7.98 1.51
CA ALA A 132 -5.91 8.06 1.90
C ALA A 132 -5.44 9.52 2.04
N ARG A 133 -5.81 10.39 1.10
CA ARG A 133 -5.50 11.82 1.11
C ARG A 133 -6.10 12.54 2.32
N GLY A 134 -7.31 12.14 2.73
CA GLY A 134 -8.03 12.67 3.88
C GLY A 134 -7.52 12.20 5.25
N ILE A 135 -6.49 11.36 5.30
CA ILE A 135 -5.83 10.97 6.55
C ILE A 135 -4.89 12.09 7.02
N PHE A 136 -5.11 12.58 8.25
CA PHE A 136 -4.31 13.64 8.86
C PHE A 136 -2.94 13.15 9.34
N TYR A 137 -2.89 12.01 10.04
CA TYR A 137 -1.64 11.42 10.53
C TYR A 137 -0.80 10.91 9.35
N GLU A 138 0.30 11.60 9.09
CA GLU A 138 1.10 11.42 7.88
C GLU A 138 1.71 10.02 7.73
N ASP A 139 1.97 9.33 8.84
CA ASP A 139 2.42 7.94 8.85
C ASP A 139 1.34 6.99 8.29
N SER A 140 0.10 7.16 8.76
CA SER A 140 -1.07 6.40 8.32
C SER A 140 -1.43 6.74 6.87
N ARG A 141 -1.32 8.01 6.47
CA ARG A 141 -1.48 8.43 5.07
C ARG A 141 -0.44 7.79 4.16
N ALA A 142 0.83 7.78 4.56
CA ALA A 142 1.89 7.14 3.80
C ALA A 142 1.68 5.62 3.71
N ASP A 143 1.27 4.96 4.81
CA ASP A 143 0.97 3.54 4.81
C ASP A 143 -0.17 3.18 3.85
N ALA A 144 -1.23 4.00 3.79
CA ALA A 144 -2.31 3.83 2.82
C ALA A 144 -1.82 4.02 1.37
N LEU A 145 -1.02 5.07 1.10
CA LEU A 145 -0.43 5.28 -0.23
C LEU A 145 0.48 4.14 -0.67
N VAL A 146 1.33 3.63 0.24
CA VAL A 146 2.23 2.50 -0.03
C VAL A 146 1.42 1.26 -0.42
N ALA A 147 0.30 1.02 0.24
CA ALA A 147 -0.56 -0.12 -0.06
C ALA A 147 -1.32 0.03 -1.37
N LEU A 148 -1.77 1.25 -1.70
CA LEU A 148 -2.48 1.53 -2.94
C LEU A 148 -1.55 1.55 -4.15
N ALA A 149 -0.29 1.98 -4.01
CA ALA A 149 0.63 2.23 -5.12
C ALA A 149 0.69 1.13 -6.21
N PRO A 150 0.73 -0.18 -5.90
CA PRO A 150 0.76 -1.23 -6.92
C PRO A 150 -0.51 -1.35 -7.76
N HIS A 151 -1.59 -0.71 -7.31
CA HIS A 151 -2.93 -0.84 -7.85
C HIS A 151 -3.46 0.45 -8.48
N LEU A 152 -2.69 1.55 -8.53
CA LEU A 152 -3.15 2.83 -9.08
C LEU A 152 -2.63 3.05 -10.50
N PRO A 153 -3.25 2.58 -11.59
CA PRO A 153 -2.81 2.94 -12.94
C PRO A 153 -3.23 4.36 -13.34
N ASP A 154 -4.49 4.73 -13.08
CA ASP A 154 -5.08 5.95 -13.67
C ASP A 154 -5.01 7.20 -12.77
N VAL A 155 -4.70 7.03 -11.48
CA VAL A 155 -4.68 8.12 -10.48
C VAL A 155 -3.29 8.36 -9.88
N LEU A 156 -2.23 7.99 -10.61
CA LEU A 156 -0.83 8.26 -10.22
C LEU A 156 -0.50 9.75 -10.08
N PRO A 157 -0.99 10.67 -10.95
CA PRO A 157 -0.74 12.10 -10.77
C PRO A 157 -1.22 12.60 -9.40
N GLU A 158 -2.41 12.17 -9.00
CA GLU A 158 -3.09 12.46 -7.74
C GLU A 158 -2.39 11.81 -6.54
N ALA A 159 -1.88 10.58 -6.71
CA ALA A 159 -1.11 9.87 -5.70
C ALA A 159 0.25 10.54 -5.45
N LEU A 160 0.90 11.02 -6.51
CA LEU A 160 2.11 11.83 -6.39
C LEU A 160 1.84 13.16 -5.68
N ASP A 161 0.72 13.83 -5.95
CA ASP A 161 0.35 15.05 -5.21
C ASP A 161 0.07 14.74 -3.73
N CYS A 162 -0.57 13.61 -3.45
CA CYS A 162 -0.77 13.15 -2.08
C CYS A 162 0.56 12.86 -1.36
N ALA A 163 1.51 12.19 -2.04
CA ALA A 163 2.84 11.92 -1.50
C ALA A 163 3.63 13.23 -1.27
N ARG A 164 3.56 14.16 -2.22
CA ARG A 164 4.17 15.50 -2.12
C ARG A 164 3.63 16.29 -0.93
N GLY A 165 2.34 16.15 -0.62
CA GLY A 165 1.68 16.81 0.51
C GLY A 165 2.06 16.25 1.90
N ILE A 166 2.92 15.22 1.98
CA ILE A 166 3.47 14.71 3.24
C ILE A 166 4.67 15.56 3.66
N SER A 167 4.58 16.15 4.85
CA SER A 167 5.60 17.07 5.40
C SER A 167 6.76 16.30 6.02
N ASN A 168 6.49 15.19 6.71
CA ASN A 168 7.53 14.35 7.28
C ASN A 168 8.28 13.62 6.17
N GLU A 169 9.53 14.02 5.97
CA GLU A 169 10.42 13.50 4.93
C GLU A 169 10.57 11.98 4.93
N ASN A 170 10.49 11.32 6.09
CA ASN A 170 10.55 9.86 6.15
C ASN A 170 9.31 9.22 5.51
N PHE A 171 8.13 9.77 5.78
CA PHE A 171 6.86 9.27 5.26
C PHE A 171 6.65 9.65 3.80
N GLN A 172 7.05 10.88 3.42
CA GLN A 172 7.08 11.32 2.02
C GLN A 172 7.98 10.42 1.17
N ALA A 173 9.21 10.16 1.65
CA ALA A 173 10.13 9.27 0.94
C ALA A 173 9.57 7.86 0.81
N ARG A 174 8.99 7.29 1.88
CA ARG A 174 8.34 5.96 1.82
C ARG A 174 7.23 5.90 0.76
N ALA A 175 6.38 6.92 0.68
CA ALA A 175 5.31 6.98 -0.32
C ALA A 175 5.88 7.09 -1.74
N LEU A 176 6.87 7.96 -1.96
CA LEU A 176 7.52 8.14 -3.28
C LEU A 176 8.29 6.87 -3.72
N GLU A 177 8.97 6.19 -2.79
CA GLU A 177 9.65 4.93 -3.05
C GLU A 177 8.68 3.83 -3.49
N ALA A 178 7.46 3.80 -2.91
CA ALA A 178 6.43 2.84 -3.29
C ALA A 178 5.76 3.19 -4.63
N LEU A 179 5.59 4.47 -4.95
CA LEU A 179 5.02 4.89 -6.24
C LEU A 179 6.00 4.71 -7.41
N ALA A 180 7.31 4.87 -7.17
CA ALA A 180 8.32 4.88 -8.22
C ALA A 180 8.23 3.74 -9.26
N PRO A 181 8.05 2.46 -8.88
CA PRO A 181 7.96 1.35 -9.84
C PRO A 181 6.76 1.41 -10.79
N HIS A 182 5.74 2.21 -10.46
CA HIS A 182 4.46 2.26 -11.16
C HIS A 182 4.30 3.54 -11.99
N LEU A 183 5.22 4.51 -11.87
CA LEU A 183 5.09 5.80 -12.55
C LEU A 183 5.30 5.66 -14.06
N PRO A 184 4.37 6.15 -14.90
CA PRO A 184 4.63 6.34 -16.31
C PRO A 184 5.66 7.45 -16.52
N ASP A 185 6.37 7.39 -17.64
CA ASP A 185 7.48 8.28 -17.99
C ASP A 185 7.11 9.78 -17.89
N VAL A 186 5.87 10.11 -18.25
CA VAL A 186 5.33 11.49 -18.19
C VAL A 186 5.31 12.08 -16.78
N LEU A 187 5.32 11.24 -15.73
CA LEU A 187 5.33 11.67 -14.33
C LEU A 187 6.72 11.69 -13.70
N LEU A 188 7.76 11.21 -14.40
CA LEU A 188 9.15 11.23 -13.90
C LEU A 188 9.63 12.64 -13.54
N PRO A 189 9.39 13.70 -14.34
CA PRO A 189 9.82 15.05 -13.95
C PRO A 189 9.21 15.51 -12.62
N LYS A 190 7.91 15.25 -12.43
CA LYS A 190 7.19 15.61 -11.19
C LYS A 190 7.72 14.82 -9.99
N ALA A 191 8.02 13.53 -10.17
CA ALA A 191 8.58 12.68 -9.12
C ALA A 191 10.01 13.09 -8.73
N LEU A 192 10.84 13.49 -9.70
CA LEU A 192 12.18 14.05 -9.46
C LEU A 192 12.11 15.36 -8.67
N ASP A 193 11.18 16.24 -9.00
CA ASP A 193 10.96 17.49 -8.25
C ASP A 193 10.52 17.21 -6.81
N CYS A 194 9.66 16.21 -6.60
CA CYS A 194 9.28 15.78 -5.25
C CYS A 194 10.48 15.23 -4.48
N ALA A 195 11.30 14.38 -5.12
CA ALA A 195 12.50 13.82 -4.50
C ALA A 195 13.52 14.92 -4.14
N ARG A 196 13.69 15.93 -5.00
CA ARG A 196 14.56 17.08 -4.76
C ARG A 196 14.13 17.91 -3.54
N GLY A 197 12.82 17.97 -3.27
CA GLY A 197 12.25 18.67 -2.12
C GLY A 197 12.54 18.03 -0.76
N ILE A 198 12.99 16.76 -0.72
CA ILE A 198 13.32 16.05 0.52
C ILE A 198 14.63 16.62 1.09
N GLY A 199 14.60 17.20 2.28
CA GLY A 199 15.78 17.79 2.93
C GLY A 199 16.80 16.73 3.38
N SER A 200 16.34 15.63 3.98
CA SER A 200 17.17 14.49 4.35
C SER A 200 17.83 13.87 3.12
N GLU A 201 19.14 14.08 3.02
CA GLU A 201 19.95 13.57 1.91
C GLU A 201 19.87 12.05 1.80
N TYR A 202 19.86 11.33 2.93
CA TYR A 202 19.73 9.87 2.94
C TYR A 202 18.42 9.41 2.30
N ARG A 203 17.31 10.08 2.65
CA ARG A 203 15.98 9.78 2.09
C ARG A 203 15.89 10.19 0.62
N ARG A 204 16.41 11.37 0.26
CA ARG A 204 16.50 11.85 -1.12
C ARG A 204 17.27 10.87 -1.99
N ALA A 205 18.42 10.37 -1.54
CA ALA A 205 19.21 9.38 -2.25
C ALA A 205 18.46 8.06 -2.48
N LYS A 206 17.68 7.60 -1.49
CA LYS A 206 16.85 6.39 -1.61
C LYS A 206 15.74 6.54 -2.65
N VAL A 207 14.99 7.65 -2.61
CA VAL A 207 13.95 7.94 -3.59
C VAL A 207 14.53 8.03 -5.00
N LEU A 208 15.61 8.81 -5.19
CA LEU A 208 16.26 8.96 -6.49
C LEU A 208 16.80 7.63 -7.02
N GLN A 209 17.38 6.79 -6.16
CA GLN A 209 17.84 5.46 -6.57
C GLN A 209 16.69 4.58 -7.06
N ASN A 210 15.50 4.65 -6.44
CA ASN A 210 14.35 3.87 -6.91
C ASN A 210 13.76 4.42 -8.20
N LEU A 211 13.70 5.75 -8.37
CA LEU A 211 13.28 6.38 -9.63
C LEU A 211 14.25 6.04 -10.78
N ILE A 212 15.56 5.99 -10.51
CA ILE A 212 16.55 5.69 -11.56
C ILE A 212 16.45 4.25 -12.06
N LYS A 213 16.06 3.30 -11.21
CA LYS A 213 15.86 1.89 -11.61
C LYS A 213 14.76 1.70 -12.64
N THR A 214 13.81 2.63 -12.74
CA THR A 214 12.69 2.53 -13.70
C THR A 214 12.99 3.21 -15.03
N LEU A 215 14.12 3.93 -15.13
CA LEU A 215 14.49 4.63 -16.35
C LEU A 215 14.87 3.67 -17.47
N THR A 216 14.40 3.99 -18.67
CA THR A 216 14.82 3.32 -19.90
C THR A 216 15.38 4.37 -20.87
N PRO A 217 16.30 3.99 -21.77
CA PRO A 217 16.76 4.93 -22.80
C PRO A 217 15.63 5.50 -23.65
N SER A 218 14.53 4.77 -23.87
CA SER A 218 13.36 5.28 -24.58
C SER A 218 12.58 6.35 -23.81
N SER A 219 12.55 6.28 -22.48
CA SER A 219 11.73 7.16 -21.64
C SER A 219 12.36 8.52 -21.34
N VAL A 220 13.67 8.66 -21.52
CA VAL A 220 14.42 9.84 -21.09
C VAL A 220 14.83 10.69 -22.29
N ASP A 221 14.26 11.89 -22.43
CA ASP A 221 14.73 12.91 -23.36
C ASP A 221 15.87 13.75 -22.73
N PHE A 222 16.44 14.67 -23.51
CA PHE A 222 17.59 15.46 -23.05
C PHE A 222 17.24 16.41 -21.87
N PRO A 223 16.10 17.11 -21.86
CA PRO A 223 15.66 17.87 -20.67
C PRO A 223 15.51 17.02 -19.41
N LEU A 224 14.85 15.85 -19.51
CA LEU A 224 14.71 14.94 -18.36
C LEU A 224 16.08 14.41 -17.91
N TRP A 225 17.00 14.13 -18.85
CA TRP A 225 18.37 13.76 -18.53
C TRP A 225 19.09 14.84 -17.71
N GLN A 226 18.98 16.11 -18.09
CA GLN A 226 19.55 17.22 -17.31
C GLN A 226 18.95 17.29 -15.90
N GLN A 227 17.63 17.16 -15.78
CA GLN A 227 16.95 17.17 -14.47
C GLN A 227 17.42 16.01 -13.57
N ILE A 228 17.61 14.81 -14.14
CA ILE A 228 18.14 13.64 -13.40
C ILE A 228 19.54 13.96 -12.86
N LEU A 229 20.42 14.50 -13.71
CA LEU A 229 21.78 14.87 -13.31
C LEU A 229 21.78 15.97 -12.24
N ASP A 230 20.94 16.99 -12.36
CA ASP A 230 20.79 18.07 -11.38
C ASP A 230 20.31 17.54 -10.02
N CYS A 231 19.35 16.61 -10.03
CA CYS A 231 18.86 15.97 -8.81
C CYS A 231 19.96 15.14 -8.15
N LEU A 232 20.71 14.36 -8.92
CA LEU A 232 21.81 13.56 -8.43
C LEU A 232 22.99 14.40 -7.92
N ALA A 233 23.28 15.53 -8.57
CA ALA A 233 24.34 16.45 -8.15
C ALA A 233 24.10 17.03 -6.74
N SER A 234 22.86 16.99 -6.23
CA SER A 234 22.53 17.37 -4.86
C SER A 234 22.91 16.33 -3.79
N LEU A 235 23.41 15.15 -4.19
CA LEU A 235 23.83 14.08 -3.29
C LEU A 235 25.32 14.17 -2.95
N LYS A 236 25.74 13.60 -1.82
CA LYS A 236 27.15 13.35 -1.55
C LYS A 236 27.72 12.43 -2.63
N ARG A 237 29.03 12.58 -2.84
CA ARG A 237 29.83 11.77 -3.76
C ARG A 237 29.53 10.28 -3.66
N ALA A 238 29.46 9.73 -2.44
CA ALA A 238 29.22 8.30 -2.24
C ALA A 238 27.86 7.84 -2.79
N ASP A 239 26.80 8.63 -2.63
CA ASP A 239 25.46 8.27 -3.10
C ASP A 239 25.26 8.60 -4.58
N PHE A 240 25.87 9.67 -5.09
CA PHE A 240 25.95 9.92 -6.54
C PHE A 240 26.58 8.73 -7.28
N LEU A 241 27.76 8.28 -6.82
CA LEU A 241 28.51 7.21 -7.48
C LEU A 241 27.75 5.86 -7.49
N LYS A 242 26.90 5.59 -6.49
CA LYS A 242 26.06 4.38 -6.47
C LYS A 242 25.03 4.32 -7.61
N ASN A 243 24.64 5.46 -8.16
CA ASN A 243 23.65 5.54 -9.23
C ASN A 243 24.26 5.42 -10.63
N LEU A 244 25.56 5.74 -10.79
CA LEU A 244 26.23 5.75 -12.09
C LEU A 244 26.09 4.46 -12.92
N PRO A 245 26.20 3.24 -12.35
CA PRO A 245 26.02 2.02 -13.15
C PRO A 245 24.65 1.96 -13.85
N GLN A 246 23.60 2.48 -13.20
CA GLN A 246 22.23 2.50 -13.75
C GLN A 246 22.06 3.59 -14.82
N LEU A 247 22.91 4.63 -14.81
CA LEU A 247 22.90 5.69 -15.82
C LEU A 247 23.70 5.35 -17.08
N ALA A 248 24.52 4.29 -17.07
CA ALA A 248 25.37 3.94 -18.20
C ALA A 248 24.61 3.84 -19.55
N PRO A 249 23.40 3.23 -19.63
CA PRO A 249 22.62 3.22 -20.86
C PRO A 249 22.24 4.62 -21.37
N LEU A 250 21.96 5.55 -20.45
CA LEU A 250 21.62 6.94 -20.77
C LEU A 250 22.85 7.74 -21.20
N ILE A 251 23.99 7.54 -20.55
CA ILE A 251 25.27 8.14 -20.95
C ILE A 251 25.62 7.71 -22.38
N ILE A 252 25.47 6.41 -22.69
CA ILE A 252 25.69 5.89 -24.05
C ILE A 252 24.67 6.48 -25.04
N LYS A 253 23.40 6.60 -24.66
CA LYS A 253 22.37 7.20 -25.53
C LYS A 253 22.74 8.61 -25.97
N PHE A 254 23.19 9.47 -25.04
CA PHE A 254 23.41 10.89 -25.34
C PHE A 254 24.83 11.23 -25.79
N GLY A 255 25.85 10.46 -25.37
CA GLY A 255 27.26 10.75 -25.65
C GLY A 255 28.05 9.60 -26.25
N GLY A 256 27.41 8.45 -26.52
CA GLY A 256 28.07 7.26 -27.05
C GLY A 256 28.95 6.55 -26.02
N ILE A 257 29.63 5.49 -26.48
CA ILE A 257 30.55 4.70 -25.63
C ILE A 257 31.72 5.55 -25.12
N GLU A 258 32.16 6.53 -25.90
CA GLU A 258 33.30 7.38 -25.52
C GLU A 258 32.95 8.27 -24.32
N ALA A 259 31.74 8.85 -24.27
CA ALA A 259 31.30 9.60 -23.09
C ALA A 259 31.26 8.74 -21.81
N LEU A 260 30.91 7.46 -21.93
CA LEU A 260 30.97 6.55 -20.78
C LEU A 260 32.41 6.31 -20.33
N ARG A 261 33.36 6.13 -21.27
CA ARG A 261 34.79 5.98 -20.95
C ARG A 261 35.36 7.23 -20.29
N GLU A 262 35.06 8.40 -20.84
CA GLU A 262 35.48 9.69 -20.28
C GLU A 262 34.89 9.91 -18.88
N THR A 263 33.63 9.53 -18.66
CA THR A 263 32.99 9.58 -17.32
C THR A 263 33.74 8.71 -16.31
N VAL A 264 34.08 7.47 -16.68
CA VAL A 264 34.86 6.56 -15.81
C VAL A 264 36.25 7.12 -15.55
N ALA A 265 36.95 7.59 -16.58
CA ALA A 265 38.29 8.17 -16.45
C ALA A 265 38.29 9.40 -15.53
N ALA A 266 37.28 10.26 -15.63
CA ALA A 266 37.13 11.43 -14.76
C ALA A 266 36.92 11.03 -13.29
N ILE A 267 36.15 9.97 -13.02
CA ILE A 267 35.95 9.46 -11.66
C ILE A 267 37.25 8.88 -11.10
N GLU A 268 37.98 8.11 -11.89
CA GLU A 268 39.27 7.56 -11.49
C GLU A 268 40.30 8.64 -11.19
N ASP A 269 40.37 9.67 -12.05
CA ASP A 269 41.27 10.80 -11.84
C ASP A 269 40.93 11.52 -10.53
N VAL A 270 39.68 11.96 -10.34
CA VAL A 270 39.25 12.59 -9.07
C VAL A 270 39.55 11.68 -7.87
N SER A 271 39.36 10.37 -7.98
CA SER A 271 39.65 9.44 -6.88
C SER A 271 41.13 9.38 -6.50
N ARG A 272 42.06 9.68 -7.42
CA ARG A 272 43.50 9.73 -7.14
C ARG A 272 43.89 10.94 -6.29
N TRP A 273 43.15 12.04 -6.37
CA TRP A 273 43.44 13.29 -5.67
C TRP A 273 43.00 13.26 -4.19
N TRP A 274 42.24 12.24 -3.79
CA TRP A 274 41.65 12.10 -2.45
C TRP A 274 42.16 10.84 -1.73
N ARG A 275 43.37 10.37 -2.08
CA ARG A 275 44.09 9.31 -1.34
C ARG A 275 44.73 9.84 -0.07
#